data_AF-A0A6P2FIB7-F1
#
_entry.id   AF-A0A6P2FIB7-F1
#
_cell.length_a   1.000
_cell.length_b   1.000
_cell.length_c   1.000
_cell.angle_alpha   90.00
_cell.angle_beta   90.00
_cell.angle_gamma   90.00
#
_symmetry.space_group_name_H-M   'P 1'
#
loop_
_entity.id
_entity.type
_entity.pdbx_description
1 polymer ?
#
loop_
_entity_poly.entity_id
_entity_poly.type
_entity_poly.pdbx_seq_one_letter_code
_entity_poly.pdbx_strand_id
1 'polypeptide(L)'
;MNETLARPEAATADRPHIPPPDRDTRYRRTGDTESVSGLVSELWRHSTTLVQEEVELAKAEMSEKTTHAAVSIGAIAIGGAVLFAGFIVLLQAAVNALAPLLPPDIAGWLAPAIVGLVVIVIGFIMVSGGIKALDMKKLAPRRTMDSLRRDTNMVKEHV
;
A
#
# COMPACT_ATOMS: atom_id res chain seq x y z
N MET A 1 46.74 -14.54 -73.09
CA MET A 1 47.98 -14.01 -72.50
C MET A 1 47.84 -14.08 -70.99
N ASN A 2 48.68 -14.74 -70.22
CA ASN A 2 49.51 -15.92 -70.43
C ASN A 2 49.88 -16.37 -69.02
N GLU A 3 50.00 -17.68 -68.84
CA GLU A 3 50.53 -18.30 -67.63
C GLU A 3 51.91 -17.72 -67.27
N THR A 4 52.11 -17.35 -66.00
CA THR A 4 53.47 -17.17 -65.46
C THR A 4 53.58 -17.91 -64.13
N LEU A 5 54.05 -19.14 -64.28
CA LEU A 5 54.75 -19.97 -63.31
C LEU A 5 55.79 -19.16 -62.53
N ALA A 6 55.86 -19.36 -61.21
CA ALA A 6 57.13 -19.59 -60.51
C ALA A 6 56.88 -19.75 -59.00
N ARG A 7 56.84 -21.01 -58.55
CA ARG A 7 57.12 -21.39 -57.17
C ARG A 7 58.59 -21.81 -57.11
N PRO A 8 59.45 -21.19 -56.28
CA PRO A 8 60.67 -21.83 -55.82
C PRO A 8 60.41 -22.41 -54.43
N GLU A 9 60.47 -23.73 -54.37
CA GLU A 9 60.61 -24.53 -53.17
C GLU A 9 62.11 -24.62 -52.84
N ALA A 10 62.53 -24.13 -51.67
CA ALA A 10 63.66 -24.67 -50.89
C ALA A 10 64.00 -23.72 -49.72
N ALA A 11 63.86 -24.23 -48.50
CA ALA A 11 64.89 -24.20 -47.46
C ALA A 11 64.23 -24.49 -46.11
N THR A 12 64.17 -25.77 -45.79
CA THR A 12 63.94 -26.33 -44.47
C THR A 12 65.04 -25.83 -43.53
N ALA A 13 64.83 -24.66 -42.93
CA ALA A 13 65.60 -24.23 -41.78
C ALA A 13 64.90 -24.76 -40.54
N ASP A 14 65.54 -25.73 -39.91
CA ASP A 14 65.30 -26.24 -38.57
C ASP A 14 65.06 -25.09 -37.59
N ARG A 15 63.80 -24.84 -37.28
CA ARG A 15 63.41 -23.88 -36.24
C ARG A 15 63.32 -24.66 -34.93
N PRO A 16 63.90 -24.14 -33.84
CA PRO A 16 63.87 -24.82 -32.54
C PRO A 16 62.44 -25.21 -32.20
N HIS A 17 62.24 -26.48 -31.87
CA HIS A 17 60.99 -26.97 -31.29
C HIS A 17 60.78 -26.22 -29.98
N ILE A 18 60.00 -25.15 -30.03
CA ILE A 18 59.46 -24.53 -28.83
C ILE A 18 58.45 -25.55 -28.31
N PRO A 19 58.71 -26.23 -27.18
CA PRO A 19 57.71 -27.09 -26.60
C PRO A 19 56.46 -26.22 -26.38
N PRO A 20 55.25 -26.73 -26.70
CA PRO A 20 54.04 -25.98 -26.39
C PRO A 20 54.10 -25.61 -24.91
N PRO A 21 53.75 -24.36 -24.52
CA PRO A 21 53.64 -24.05 -23.11
C PRO A 21 52.69 -25.09 -22.51
N ASP A 22 53.24 -25.82 -21.53
CA ASP A 22 52.53 -26.79 -20.72
C ASP A 22 51.15 -26.22 -20.38
N ARG A 23 50.10 -26.89 -20.89
CA ARG A 23 48.71 -26.51 -20.64
C ARG A 23 48.20 -27.03 -19.31
N ASP A 24 49.08 -27.52 -18.44
CA ASP A 24 48.77 -27.84 -17.07
C ASP A 24 49.39 -26.79 -16.14
N THR A 25 48.66 -26.42 -15.08
CA THR A 25 49.09 -25.65 -13.89
C THR A 25 48.78 -24.15 -13.75
N ARG A 26 47.86 -23.56 -14.55
CA ARG A 26 47.11 -22.38 -14.08
C ARG A 26 45.60 -22.61 -13.96
N TYR A 27 45.21 -23.80 -13.51
CA TYR A 27 44.13 -23.89 -12.52
C TYR A 27 44.78 -23.83 -11.13
N ARG A 28 45.31 -22.66 -10.78
CA ARG A 28 45.67 -22.37 -9.40
C ARG A 28 44.36 -22.22 -8.63
N ARG A 29 43.88 -23.35 -8.13
CA ARG A 29 42.88 -23.45 -7.09
C ARG A 29 43.44 -22.81 -5.82
N THR A 30 43.33 -21.49 -5.75
CA THR A 30 43.39 -20.70 -4.52
C THR A 30 42.40 -19.55 -4.75
N GLY A 31 41.12 -19.80 -4.44
CA GLY A 31 40.05 -18.81 -4.61
C GLY A 31 38.64 -19.35 -4.91
N ASP A 32 38.42 -20.67 -5.03
CA ASP A 32 37.07 -21.24 -5.26
C ASP A 32 36.07 -21.00 -4.10
N THR A 33 36.53 -20.38 -3.01
CA THR A 33 35.67 -19.85 -1.93
C THR A 33 35.19 -18.41 -2.17
N GLU A 34 35.62 -17.74 -3.24
CA GLU A 34 35.18 -16.37 -3.60
C GLU A 34 34.19 -16.32 -4.79
N SER A 35 34.03 -17.38 -5.59
CA SER A 35 33.15 -17.36 -6.77
C SER A 35 31.66 -17.60 -6.45
N VAL A 36 31.36 -18.46 -5.48
CA VAL A 36 29.98 -18.67 -4.97
C VAL A 36 29.55 -17.51 -4.07
N SER A 37 30.48 -17.00 -3.25
CA SER A 37 30.29 -15.81 -2.42
C SER A 37 30.01 -14.55 -3.27
N GLY A 38 30.74 -14.38 -4.39
CA GLY A 38 30.54 -13.27 -5.33
C GLY A 38 29.19 -13.28 -6.04
N LEU A 39 28.73 -14.44 -6.53
CA LEU A 39 27.43 -14.58 -7.19
C LEU A 39 26.26 -14.37 -6.23
N VAL A 40 26.35 -14.89 -5.01
CA VAL A 40 25.36 -14.65 -3.95
C VAL A 40 25.34 -13.17 -3.58
N SER A 41 26.49 -12.52 -3.42
CA SER A 41 26.58 -11.08 -3.14
C SER A 41 26.00 -10.23 -4.29
N GLU A 42 26.12 -10.66 -5.53
CA GLU A 42 25.61 -9.95 -6.71
C GLU A 42 24.08 -10.14 -6.90
N LEU A 43 23.55 -11.31 -6.54
CA LEU A 43 22.11 -11.56 -6.39
C LEU A 43 21.52 -10.73 -5.26
N TRP A 44 22.14 -10.70 -4.07
CA TRP A 44 21.69 -9.86 -2.95
C TRP A 44 21.70 -8.37 -3.31
N ARG A 45 22.70 -7.91 -4.06
CA ARG A 45 22.79 -6.52 -4.52
C ARG A 45 21.66 -6.15 -5.47
N HIS A 46 21.32 -7.01 -6.44
CA HIS A 46 20.19 -6.79 -7.34
C HIS A 46 18.81 -6.95 -6.65
N SER A 47 18.66 -7.89 -5.72
CA SER A 47 17.43 -8.06 -4.94
C SER A 47 17.17 -6.86 -4.02
N THR A 48 18.22 -6.25 -3.47
CA THR A 48 18.07 -5.05 -2.62
C THR A 48 17.55 -3.86 -3.43
N THR A 49 18.01 -3.69 -4.67
CA THR A 49 17.56 -2.60 -5.57
C THR A 49 16.08 -2.76 -5.94
N LEU A 50 15.63 -3.96 -6.31
CA LEU A 50 14.22 -4.22 -6.63
C LEU A 50 13.29 -3.98 -5.43
N VAL A 51 13.70 -4.41 -4.23
CA VAL A 51 12.93 -4.16 -2.99
C VAL A 51 12.87 -2.67 -2.68
N GLN A 52 13.95 -1.92 -2.89
CA GLN A 52 13.94 -0.45 -2.72
C GLN A 52 12.97 0.22 -3.69
N GLU A 53 12.95 -0.20 -4.96
CA GLU A 53 12.02 0.30 -5.98
C GLU A 53 10.55 -0.04 -5.64
N GLU A 54 10.27 -1.27 -5.18
CA GLU A 54 8.92 -1.66 -4.75
C GLU A 54 8.46 -0.86 -3.52
N VAL A 55 9.37 -0.58 -2.58
CA VAL A 55 9.10 0.25 -1.40
C VAL A 55 8.84 1.71 -1.81
N GLU A 56 9.61 2.26 -2.75
CA GLU A 56 9.38 3.61 -3.27
C GLU A 56 8.05 3.72 -4.02
N LEU A 57 7.71 2.71 -4.82
CA LEU A 57 6.44 2.65 -5.55
C LEU A 57 5.25 2.49 -4.58
N ALA A 58 5.36 1.58 -3.60
CA ALA A 58 4.35 1.40 -2.56
C ALA A 58 4.18 2.67 -1.71
N LYS A 59 5.26 3.39 -1.41
CA LYS A 59 5.20 4.70 -0.74
C LYS A 59 4.51 5.74 -1.61
N ALA A 60 4.81 5.80 -2.90
CA ALA A 60 4.16 6.73 -3.83
C ALA A 60 2.65 6.47 -3.92
N GLU A 61 2.24 5.21 -4.10
CA GLU A 61 0.83 4.82 -4.18
C GLU A 61 0.10 5.06 -2.84
N MET A 62 0.75 4.76 -1.71
CA MET A 62 0.19 5.04 -0.38
C MET A 62 0.10 6.55 -0.12
N SER A 63 1.09 7.35 -0.53
CA SER A 63 1.06 8.81 -0.41
C SER A 63 -0.07 9.42 -1.25
N GLU A 64 -0.29 8.93 -2.46
CA GLU A 64 -1.38 9.38 -3.32
C GLU A 64 -2.74 9.01 -2.71
N LYS A 65 -2.93 7.75 -2.31
CA LYS A 65 -4.15 7.27 -1.64
C LYS A 65 -4.45 8.03 -0.34
N THR A 66 -3.43 8.29 0.48
CA THR A 66 -3.59 9.04 1.74
C THR A 66 -3.87 10.51 1.52
N THR A 67 -3.25 11.14 0.51
CA THR A 67 -3.53 12.54 0.16
C THR A 67 -4.96 12.72 -0.32
N HIS A 68 -5.46 11.84 -1.20
CA HIS A 68 -6.86 11.87 -1.64
C HIS A 68 -7.84 11.63 -0.49
N ALA A 69 -7.54 10.67 0.39
CA ALA A 69 -8.33 10.44 1.59
C ALA A 69 -8.33 11.67 2.53
N ALA A 70 -7.17 12.30 2.73
CA ALA A 70 -7.02 13.47 3.58
C ALA A 70 -7.80 14.69 3.05
N VAL A 71 -7.71 14.96 1.74
CA VAL A 71 -8.50 16.02 1.08
C VAL A 71 -10.00 15.76 1.23
N SER A 72 -10.43 14.50 1.04
CA SER A 72 -11.83 14.11 1.17
C SER A 72 -12.35 14.27 2.61
N ILE A 73 -11.56 13.86 3.60
CA ILE A 73 -11.88 14.06 5.02
C ILE A 73 -11.93 15.54 5.36
N GLY A 74 -11.01 16.35 4.83
CA GLY A 74 -11.00 17.80 5.01
C GLY A 74 -12.27 18.47 4.46
N ALA A 75 -12.68 18.09 3.25
CA ALA A 75 -13.92 18.60 2.63
C ALA A 75 -15.17 18.19 3.44
N ILE A 76 -15.24 16.95 3.93
CA ILE A 76 -16.33 16.46 4.80
C ILE A 76 -16.35 17.24 6.11
N ALA A 77 -15.21 17.52 6.72
CA ALA A 77 -15.13 18.28 7.97
C ALA A 77 -15.61 19.73 7.79
N ILE A 78 -15.14 20.42 6.75
CA ILE A 78 -15.57 21.80 6.45
C ILE A 78 -17.05 21.85 6.08
N GLY A 79 -17.50 20.98 5.17
CA GLY A 79 -18.90 20.89 4.77
C GLY A 79 -19.80 20.54 5.96
N GLY A 80 -19.36 19.61 6.81
CA GLY A 80 -20.04 19.25 8.06
C GLY A 80 -20.14 20.43 9.03
N ALA A 81 -19.09 21.22 9.19
CA ALA A 81 -19.12 22.42 10.03
C ALA A 81 -20.10 23.48 9.50
N VAL A 82 -20.12 23.71 8.19
CA VAL A 82 -21.07 24.65 7.55
C VAL A 82 -22.50 24.16 7.71
N LEU A 83 -22.76 22.87 7.45
CA LEU A 83 -24.07 22.25 7.66
C LEU A 83 -24.50 22.33 9.12
N PHE A 84 -23.59 22.11 10.06
CA PHE A 84 -23.87 22.20 11.50
C PHE A 84 -24.23 23.63 11.91
N ALA A 85 -23.48 24.63 11.44
CA ALA A 85 -23.80 26.04 11.68
C ALA A 85 -25.18 26.41 11.11
N GLY A 86 -25.46 26.00 9.86
CA GLY A 86 -26.78 26.20 9.25
C GLY A 86 -27.90 25.48 10.01
N PHE A 87 -27.64 24.28 10.51
CA PHE A 87 -28.58 23.53 11.33
C PHE A 87 -28.92 24.27 12.64
N ILE A 88 -27.92 24.86 13.33
CA ILE A 88 -28.17 25.71 14.51
C ILE A 88 -29.09 26.88 14.16
N VAL A 89 -28.86 27.55 13.03
CA VAL A 89 -29.70 28.65 12.56
C VAL A 89 -31.13 28.17 12.26
N LEU A 90 -31.30 26.99 11.65
CA LEU A 90 -32.61 26.39 11.43
C LEU A 90 -33.32 26.01 12.73
N LEU A 91 -32.60 25.53 13.74
CA LEU A 91 -33.17 25.27 15.06
C LEU A 91 -33.65 26.56 15.72
N GLN A 92 -32.87 27.64 15.65
CA GLN A 92 -33.30 28.96 16.12
C GLN A 92 -34.53 29.47 15.36
N ALA A 93 -34.57 29.29 14.04
CA ALA A 93 -35.74 29.63 13.24
C ALA A 93 -36.97 28.79 13.66
N ALA A 94 -36.81 27.51 13.95
CA ALA A 94 -37.89 26.65 14.44
C ALA A 94 -38.41 27.09 15.82
N VAL A 95 -37.51 27.47 16.74
CA VAL A 95 -37.89 28.04 18.04
C VAL A 95 -38.68 29.33 17.85
N ASN A 96 -38.21 30.24 17.00
CA ASN A 96 -38.88 31.51 16.71
C ASN A 96 -40.21 31.31 15.96
N ALA A 97 -40.33 30.26 15.16
CA ALA A 97 -41.58 29.90 14.50
C ALA A 97 -42.59 29.30 15.49
N LEU A 98 -42.13 28.55 16.49
CA LEU A 98 -42.99 27.91 17.51
C LEU A 98 -43.41 28.87 18.62
N ALA A 99 -42.54 29.81 19.01
CA ALA A 99 -42.78 30.71 20.14
C ALA A 99 -44.10 31.50 20.05
N PRO A 100 -44.53 32.05 18.90
CA PRO A 100 -45.80 32.78 18.76
C PRO A 100 -47.06 31.90 18.92
N LEU A 101 -46.93 30.57 18.83
CA LEU A 101 -48.04 29.65 19.03
C LEU A 101 -48.28 29.34 20.52
N LEU A 102 -47.35 29.76 21.40
CA LEU A 102 -47.42 29.55 22.85
C LEU A 102 -47.78 30.85 23.58
N PRO A 103 -48.33 30.75 24.81
CA PRO A 103 -48.50 31.91 25.68
C PRO A 103 -47.17 32.66 25.90
N PRO A 104 -47.14 34.01 25.81
CA PRO A 104 -45.90 34.80 25.87
C PRO A 104 -45.09 34.63 27.16
N ASP A 105 -45.76 34.31 28.27
CA ASP A 105 -45.19 34.09 29.59
C ASP A 105 -44.34 32.81 29.70
N ILE A 106 -44.63 31.79 28.89
CA ILE A 106 -43.89 30.51 28.89
C ILE A 106 -43.07 30.27 27.63
N ALA A 107 -43.35 31.00 26.54
CA ALA A 107 -42.74 30.77 25.24
C ALA A 107 -41.20 30.79 25.25
N GLY A 108 -40.60 31.69 26.05
CA GLY A 108 -39.15 31.89 26.08
C GLY A 108 -38.32 30.68 26.52
N TRP A 109 -38.88 29.81 27.38
CA TRP A 109 -38.20 28.59 27.82
C TRP A 109 -38.83 27.32 27.23
N LEU A 110 -40.14 27.32 26.98
CA LEU A 110 -40.86 26.13 26.53
C LEU A 110 -40.65 25.84 25.05
N ALA A 111 -40.62 26.86 24.18
CA ALA A 111 -40.36 26.67 22.76
C ALA A 111 -39.00 26.01 22.48
N PRO A 112 -37.86 26.51 23.01
CA PRO A 112 -36.58 25.83 22.82
C PRO A 112 -36.52 24.46 23.50
N ALA A 113 -37.22 24.24 24.61
CA ALA A 113 -37.30 22.93 25.25
C ALA A 113 -38.00 21.88 24.37
N ILE A 114 -39.12 22.24 23.74
CA ILE A 114 -39.86 21.34 22.84
C ILE A 114 -39.01 20.99 21.61
N VAL A 115 -38.43 22.00 20.95
CA VAL A 115 -37.59 21.79 19.77
C VAL A 115 -36.36 20.94 20.14
N GLY A 116 -35.71 21.26 21.26
CA GLY A 116 -34.57 20.50 21.78
C GLY A 116 -34.90 19.04 22.07
N LEU A 117 -36.06 18.77 22.70
CA LEU A 117 -36.51 17.41 22.98
C LEU A 117 -36.72 16.60 21.69
N VAL A 118 -37.36 17.18 20.68
CA VAL A 118 -37.56 16.54 19.37
C VAL A 118 -36.22 16.19 18.73
N VAL A 119 -35.27 17.12 18.73
CA VAL A 119 -33.92 16.91 18.18
C VAL A 119 -33.18 15.80 18.94
N ILE A 120 -33.27 15.76 20.27
CA ILE A 120 -32.66 14.71 21.09
C ILE A 120 -33.23 13.34 20.73
N VAL A 121 -34.55 13.22 20.58
CA VAL A 121 -35.20 11.95 20.20
C VAL A 121 -34.71 11.48 18.82
N ILE A 122 -34.67 12.38 17.84
CA ILE A 122 -34.16 12.06 16.49
C ILE A 122 -32.70 11.63 16.57
N GLY A 123 -31.85 12.39 17.28
CA GLY A 123 -30.43 12.08 17.45
C GLY A 123 -30.22 10.72 18.13
N PHE A 124 -30.99 10.42 19.17
CA PHE A 124 -30.94 9.14 19.86
C PHE A 124 -31.27 7.96 18.93
N ILE A 125 -32.30 8.09 18.09
CA ILE A 125 -32.67 7.07 17.09
C ILE A 125 -31.54 6.87 16.08
N MET A 126 -30.98 7.97 15.55
CA MET A 126 -29.89 7.92 14.56
C MET A 126 -28.64 7.25 15.13
N VAL A 127 -28.19 7.66 16.33
CA VAL A 127 -27.03 7.07 17.01
C VAL A 127 -27.27 5.59 17.29
N SER A 128 -28.45 5.24 17.80
CA SER A 128 -28.81 3.86 18.08
C SER A 128 -28.80 3.00 16.80
N GLY A 129 -29.26 3.55 15.68
CA GLY A 129 -29.21 2.89 14.37
C GLY A 129 -27.77 2.73 13.85
N GLY A 130 -26.95 3.77 13.98
CA GLY A 130 -25.54 3.76 13.58
C GLY A 130 -24.71 2.75 14.37
N ILE A 131 -24.87 2.71 15.69
CA ILE A 131 -24.20 1.72 16.55
C ILE A 131 -24.59 0.30 16.15
N LYS A 132 -25.87 0.05 15.84
CA LYS A 132 -26.33 -1.26 15.33
C LYS A 132 -25.73 -1.60 13.96
N ALA A 133 -25.52 -0.61 13.09
CA ALA A 133 -24.90 -0.81 11.79
C ALA A 133 -23.39 -1.11 11.89
N LEU A 134 -22.74 -0.59 12.93
CA LEU A 134 -21.33 -0.85 13.25
C LEU A 134 -21.09 -2.20 13.94
N ASP A 135 -22.14 -2.95 14.29
CA ASP A 135 -22.01 -4.24 14.95
C ASP A 135 -21.17 -5.20 14.08
N MET A 136 -19.92 -5.41 14.51
CA MET A 136 -18.75 -5.94 13.80
C MET A 136 -18.92 -7.36 13.23
N LYS A 137 -20.05 -8.04 13.49
CA LYS A 137 -20.38 -9.36 12.94
C LYS A 137 -20.53 -9.37 11.40
N LYS A 138 -20.63 -8.20 10.77
CA LYS A 138 -20.64 -8.03 9.30
C LYS A 138 -19.35 -7.42 8.72
N LEU A 139 -18.51 -6.79 9.55
CA LEU A 139 -17.24 -6.20 9.12
C LEU A 139 -16.06 -7.16 9.27
N ALA A 140 -16.21 -8.24 10.05
CA ALA A 140 -15.24 -9.33 10.06
C ALA A 140 -15.18 -9.99 8.66
N PRO A 141 -14.03 -9.96 7.95
CA PRO A 141 -13.89 -10.59 6.65
C PRO A 141 -14.05 -12.11 6.80
N ARG A 142 -15.25 -12.62 6.51
CA ARG A 142 -15.56 -14.06 6.63
C ARG A 142 -14.59 -14.91 5.80
N ARG A 143 -14.20 -14.40 4.62
CA ARG A 143 -13.25 -15.03 3.70
C ARG A 143 -11.85 -15.15 4.32
N THR A 144 -11.35 -14.12 5.00
CA THR A 144 -10.00 -14.13 5.61
C THR A 144 -9.95 -15.04 6.83
N MET A 145 -11.02 -15.10 7.64
CA MET A 145 -11.09 -16.03 8.76
C MET A 145 -11.13 -17.50 8.32
N ASP A 146 -11.82 -17.82 7.22
CA ASP A 146 -11.87 -19.19 6.71
C ASP A 146 -10.53 -19.65 6.13
N SER A 147 -9.78 -18.76 5.46
CA SER A 147 -8.42 -19.07 4.98
C SER A 147 -7.44 -19.31 6.14
N LEU A 148 -7.47 -18.46 7.18
CA LEU A 148 -6.61 -18.62 8.36
C LEU A 148 -6.91 -19.89 9.16
N ARG A 149 -8.19 -20.30 9.22
CA ARG A 149 -8.61 -21.58 9.83
C ARG A 149 -8.16 -22.78 9.01
N ARG A 150 -8.15 -22.66 7.68
CA ARG A 150 -7.69 -23.72 6.78
C ARG A 150 -6.18 -23.93 6.92
N ASP A 151 -5.41 -22.84 6.99
CA ASP A 151 -3.96 -22.89 7.16
C ASP A 151 -3.54 -23.48 8.52
N THR A 152 -4.25 -23.13 9.60
CA THR A 152 -3.96 -23.71 10.93
C THR A 152 -4.30 -25.19 11.05
N ASN A 153 -5.29 -25.69 10.30
CA ASN A 153 -5.59 -27.11 10.25
C ASN A 153 -4.53 -27.90 9.47
N MET A 154 -4.00 -27.33 8.38
CA MET A 154 -2.94 -27.98 7.59
C MET A 154 -1.63 -28.11 8.38
N VAL A 155 -1.31 -27.14 9.24
CA VAL A 155 -0.13 -27.20 10.13
C VAL A 155 -0.31 -28.24 11.24
N LYS A 156 -1.53 -28.43 11.77
CA LYS A 156 -1.82 -29.45 12.79
C LYS A 156 -1.84 -30.88 12.25
N GLU A 157 -2.01 -31.05 10.94
CA GLU A 157 -2.01 -32.37 10.29
C GLU A 157 -0.58 -32.85 9.96
N HIS A 158 0.39 -31.94 9.96
CA HIS A 158 1.80 -32.23 9.60
C HIS A 158 2.77 -32.15 10.80
N VAL A 159 2.25 -32.11 12.04
CA VAL A 159 3.03 -32.19 13.30
C VAL A 159 2.42 -33.28 14.17
#